data_AF-A0A9P8PW93-F1
#
_entry.id   AF-A0A9P8PW93-F1
#
_cell.length_a   1.000
_cell.length_b   1.000
_cell.length_c   1.000
_cell.angle_alpha   90.00
_cell.angle_beta   90.00
_cell.angle_gamma   90.00
#
_symmetry.space_group_name_H-M   'P 1'
#
loop_
_entity.id
_entity.type
_entity.pdbx_description
1 polymer ?
#
loop_
_entity_poly.entity_id
_entity_poly.type
_entity_poly.pdbx_seq_one_letter_code
_entity_poly.pdbx_strand_id
1 'polypeptide(L)'
;MGKVDYADISERLIQGYKEKLFVKQQNTLIEKQRNLGSLIATSNFGANLLNLLKTISKYEDHNAQQICLDSIDLEKIYKGVDDRMETPEIVNEIELGYSDYLVKEVLKWYKEFFFEWVNQPKTTEDQGEARLIKIERSNLKEQQEGSANVTEIYVTSKTNEIIRFPRYNDPIFLLNWKKGRCGEWNNCFCLILRSLGLRIRYIWNKEDHVWCEYYSTSLKTWIHLDCCENSFNEPLLYNKGWNKKMSYCIAFGMDGIKDVSFKYVNIEKNSLPRDQISESELCKIIKYCNSDLKKFKNKDDLFQLHVEENYEDYFYKQNNKILDDLKSRKSGDSSWTKERGEDGN
;
A
#
# COMPACT_ATOMS: atom_id res chain seq x y z
N MET A 1 -52.23 3.90 22.54
CA MET A 1 -51.21 3.71 21.49
C MET A 1 -50.10 2.86 22.07
N GLY A 2 -49.79 1.72 21.45
CA GLY A 2 -48.67 0.87 21.89
C GLY A 2 -47.34 1.64 21.75
N LYS A 3 -46.47 1.54 22.75
CA LYS A 3 -45.15 2.16 22.70
C LYS A 3 -44.35 1.46 21.59
N VAL A 4 -43.86 2.22 20.62
CA VAL A 4 -43.03 1.66 19.54
C VAL A 4 -41.72 1.17 20.14
N ASP A 5 -41.39 -0.10 19.92
CA ASP A 5 -40.12 -0.69 20.34
C ASP A 5 -39.06 -0.42 19.26
N TYR A 6 -38.29 0.64 19.47
CA TYR A 6 -37.21 1.01 18.55
C TYR A 6 -36.04 0.01 18.57
N ALA A 7 -35.87 -0.78 19.63
CA ALA A 7 -34.81 -1.78 19.70
C ALA A 7 -35.12 -2.95 18.75
N ASP A 8 -36.35 -3.49 18.81
CA ASP A 8 -36.83 -4.52 17.86
C ASP A 8 -36.72 -4.04 16.41
N ILE A 9 -37.16 -2.80 16.14
CA ILE A 9 -37.09 -2.23 14.78
C ILE A 9 -35.64 -2.13 14.31
N SER A 10 -34.72 -1.67 15.17
CA SER A 10 -33.30 -1.54 14.84
C SER A 10 -32.68 -2.90 14.52
N GLU A 11 -32.92 -3.92 15.34
CA GLU A 11 -32.41 -5.27 15.15
C GLU A 11 -32.92 -5.87 13.83
N ARG A 12 -34.23 -5.76 13.57
CA ARG A 12 -34.85 -6.25 12.33
C ARG A 12 -34.33 -5.52 11.10
N LEU A 13 -34.08 -4.21 11.20
CA LEU A 13 -33.50 -3.44 10.10
C LEU A 13 -32.08 -3.90 9.78
N ILE A 14 -31.24 -4.09 10.81
CA ILE A 14 -29.87 -4.59 10.65
C ILE A 14 -29.90 -5.97 10.00
N GLN A 15 -30.74 -6.88 10.47
CA GLN A 15 -30.83 -8.23 9.93
C GLN A 15 -31.31 -8.25 8.47
N GLY A 16 -32.34 -7.48 8.15
CA GLY A 16 -32.81 -7.34 6.77
C GLY A 16 -31.76 -6.72 5.83
N TYR A 17 -30.96 -5.78 6.35
CA TYR A 17 -29.88 -5.17 5.58
C TYR A 17 -28.71 -6.14 5.34
N LYS A 18 -28.31 -6.93 6.34
CA LYS A 18 -27.33 -8.03 6.20
C LYS A 18 -27.74 -9.01 5.10
N GLU A 19 -29.02 -9.41 5.07
CA GLU A 19 -29.55 -10.28 4.02
C GLU A 19 -29.42 -9.65 2.64
N LYS A 20 -29.82 -8.38 2.51
CA LYS A 20 -29.76 -7.64 1.26
C LYS A 20 -28.33 -7.52 0.73
N LEU A 21 -27.35 -7.27 1.60
CA LEU A 21 -25.94 -7.23 1.23
C LEU A 21 -25.45 -8.59 0.73
N PHE A 22 -25.80 -9.67 1.42
CA PHE A 22 -25.44 -11.03 1.02
C PHE A 22 -26.03 -11.41 -0.34
N VAL A 23 -27.33 -11.14 -0.58
CA VAL A 23 -27.96 -11.39 -1.88
C VAL A 23 -27.30 -10.56 -2.99
N LYS A 24 -27.01 -9.28 -2.73
CA LYS A 24 -26.31 -8.41 -3.69
C LYS A 24 -24.92 -8.97 -4.05
N GLN A 25 -24.20 -9.49 -3.06
CA GLN A 25 -22.89 -10.12 -3.23
C GLN A 25 -22.98 -11.37 -4.12
N GLN A 26 -23.96 -12.25 -3.89
CA GLN A 26 -24.19 -13.44 -4.74
C GLN A 26 -24.54 -13.07 -6.18
N ASN A 27 -25.42 -12.09 -6.39
CA ASN A 27 -25.75 -11.59 -7.73
C ASN A 27 -24.52 -11.03 -8.45
N THR A 28 -23.64 -10.33 -7.73
CA THR A 28 -22.40 -9.78 -8.28
C THR A 28 -21.41 -10.88 -8.71
N LEU A 29 -21.35 -12.00 -7.99
CA LEU A 29 -20.54 -13.16 -8.39
C LEU A 29 -21.04 -13.76 -9.72
N ILE A 30 -22.36 -13.85 -9.90
CA ILE A 30 -22.97 -14.32 -11.16
C ILE A 30 -22.67 -13.36 -12.31
N GLU A 31 -22.79 -12.04 -12.08
CA GLU A 31 -22.42 -11.02 -13.07
C GLU A 31 -20.95 -11.10 -13.47
N LYS A 32 -20.05 -11.26 -12.48
CA LYS A 32 -18.61 -11.40 -12.71
C LYS A 32 -18.30 -12.53 -13.68
N GLN A 33 -18.85 -13.72 -13.45
CA GLN A 33 -18.58 -14.91 -14.28
C GLN A 33 -18.90 -14.67 -15.76
N ARG A 34 -19.91 -13.86 -16.05
CA ARG A 34 -20.34 -13.53 -17.41
C ARG A 34 -19.51 -12.42 -18.06
N ASN A 35 -19.09 -11.44 -17.26
CA ASN A 35 -18.65 -10.14 -17.79
C ASN A 35 -17.18 -9.80 -17.56
N LEU A 36 -16.50 -10.41 -16.58
CA LEU A 36 -15.13 -10.00 -16.23
C LEU A 36 -14.14 -10.27 -17.38
N GLY A 37 -14.26 -11.42 -18.04
CA GLY A 37 -13.34 -11.82 -19.12
C GLY A 37 -13.34 -10.86 -20.30
N SER A 38 -14.52 -10.43 -20.77
CA SER A 38 -14.64 -9.45 -21.85
C SER A 38 -14.11 -8.08 -21.43
N LEU A 39 -14.41 -7.66 -20.19
CA LEU A 39 -14.01 -6.37 -19.63
C LEU A 39 -12.48 -6.21 -19.52
N ILE A 40 -11.77 -7.28 -19.14
CA ILE A 40 -10.30 -7.24 -19.03
C ILE A 40 -9.59 -7.46 -20.36
N ALA A 41 -10.22 -8.16 -21.31
CA ALA A 41 -9.66 -8.36 -22.64
C ALA A 41 -9.52 -7.03 -23.41
N THR A 42 -10.37 -6.05 -23.10
CA THR A 42 -10.38 -4.73 -23.74
C THR A 42 -9.67 -3.65 -22.91
N SER A 43 -9.19 -3.95 -21.70
CA SER A 43 -8.61 -2.97 -20.79
C SER A 43 -7.27 -3.42 -20.23
N ASN A 44 -6.17 -2.88 -20.79
CA ASN A 44 -4.82 -3.09 -20.25
C ASN A 44 -4.71 -2.62 -18.79
N PHE A 45 -5.36 -1.50 -18.45
CA PHE A 45 -5.43 -1.01 -17.08
C PHE A 45 -6.13 -2.03 -16.18
N GLY A 46 -7.29 -2.55 -16.60
CA GLY A 46 -8.03 -3.58 -15.87
C GLY A 46 -7.23 -4.87 -15.66
N ALA A 47 -6.54 -5.35 -16.70
CA ALA A 47 -5.65 -6.50 -16.62
C ALA A 47 -4.50 -6.29 -15.62
N ASN A 48 -3.93 -5.08 -15.59
CA ASN A 48 -2.89 -4.72 -14.63
C ASN A 48 -3.40 -4.76 -13.18
N LEU A 49 -4.62 -4.28 -12.90
CA LEU A 49 -5.20 -4.35 -11.55
C LEU A 49 -5.31 -5.80 -11.06
N LEU A 50 -5.70 -6.73 -11.92
CA LEU A 50 -5.76 -8.15 -11.55
C LEU A 50 -4.38 -8.76 -11.28
N ASN A 51 -3.35 -8.34 -12.03
CA ASN A 51 -1.98 -8.80 -11.79
C ASN A 51 -1.45 -8.27 -10.45
N LEU A 52 -1.69 -7.00 -10.15
CA LEU A 52 -1.35 -6.42 -8.84
C LEU A 52 -2.06 -7.13 -7.69
N LEU A 53 -3.35 -7.46 -7.86
CA LEU A 53 -4.10 -8.24 -6.86
C LEU A 53 -3.47 -9.63 -6.63
N LYS A 54 -3.00 -10.31 -7.67
CA LYS A 54 -2.29 -11.59 -7.50
C LYS A 54 -0.96 -11.41 -6.80
N THR A 55 -0.26 -10.30 -7.02
CA THR A 55 1.01 -10.03 -6.34
C THR A 55 0.83 -9.85 -4.84
N ILE A 56 -0.28 -9.29 -4.35
CA ILE A 56 -0.47 -9.08 -2.90
C ILE A 56 -0.73 -10.39 -2.13
N SER A 57 -1.22 -11.45 -2.79
CA SER A 57 -1.54 -12.70 -2.09
C SER A 57 -0.31 -13.39 -1.52
N LYS A 58 0.89 -13.04 -2.01
CA LYS A 58 2.16 -13.57 -1.48
C LYS A 58 2.40 -13.18 -0.02
N TYR A 59 1.80 -12.09 0.46
CA TYR A 59 1.92 -11.69 1.86
C TYR A 59 1.08 -12.55 2.81
N GLU A 60 0.18 -13.39 2.28
CA GLU A 60 -0.65 -14.33 3.05
C GLU A 60 0.01 -15.72 3.19
N ASP A 61 1.20 -15.91 2.64
CA ASP A 61 1.96 -17.15 2.82
C ASP A 61 2.48 -17.25 4.26
N HIS A 62 1.98 -18.24 5.01
CA HIS A 62 2.36 -18.46 6.41
C HIS A 62 3.85 -18.76 6.61
N ASN A 63 4.48 -19.46 5.67
CA ASN A 63 5.90 -19.75 5.74
C ASN A 63 6.72 -18.47 5.50
N ALA A 64 6.30 -17.64 4.54
CA ALA A 64 6.90 -16.32 4.33
C ALA A 64 6.78 -15.43 5.59
N GLN A 65 5.62 -15.45 6.25
CA GLN A 65 5.40 -14.69 7.48
C GLN A 65 6.27 -15.19 8.64
N GLN A 66 6.44 -16.50 8.79
CA GLN A 66 7.32 -17.07 9.81
C GLN A 66 8.78 -16.67 9.57
N ILE A 67 9.28 -16.83 8.35
CA ILE A 67 10.65 -16.42 7.98
C ILE A 67 10.85 -14.92 8.25
N CYS A 68 9.82 -14.11 7.98
CA CYS A 68 9.85 -12.69 8.27
C CYS A 68 10.01 -12.40 9.77
N LEU A 69 9.21 -13.03 10.62
CA LEU A 69 9.30 -12.85 12.08
C LEU A 69 10.67 -13.27 12.62
N ASP A 70 11.25 -14.35 12.09
CA ASP A 70 12.59 -14.82 12.47
C ASP A 70 13.71 -13.87 12.00
N SER A 71 13.44 -13.04 10.99
CA SER A 71 14.44 -12.15 10.35
C SER A 71 14.46 -10.73 10.93
N ILE A 72 13.47 -10.34 11.72
CA ILE A 72 13.32 -8.99 12.26
C ILE A 72 13.60 -8.93 13.77
N ASP A 73 14.08 -7.79 14.24
CA ASP A 73 14.42 -7.57 15.65
C ASP A 73 13.18 -7.22 16.47
N LEU A 74 12.38 -8.25 16.78
CA LEU A 74 11.12 -8.10 17.52
C LEU A 74 11.36 -7.49 18.91
N GLU A 75 12.45 -7.84 19.58
CA GLU A 75 12.78 -7.28 20.91
C GLU A 75 12.95 -5.76 20.83
N LYS A 76 13.76 -5.27 19.88
CA LYS A 76 13.95 -3.83 19.69
C LYS A 76 12.66 -3.12 19.29
N ILE A 77 11.87 -3.72 18.40
CA ILE A 77 10.60 -3.14 17.96
C ILE A 77 9.64 -3.01 19.15
N TYR A 78 9.40 -4.10 19.90
CA TYR A 78 8.44 -4.08 21.00
C TYR A 78 8.89 -3.20 22.16
N LYS A 79 10.19 -3.14 22.45
CA LYS A 79 10.73 -2.17 23.41
C LYS A 79 10.42 -0.73 22.98
N GLY A 80 10.61 -0.40 21.71
CA GLY A 80 10.28 0.93 21.19
C GLY A 80 8.77 1.22 21.19
N VAL A 81 7.91 0.20 21.15
CA VAL A 81 6.47 0.35 21.36
C VAL A 81 6.18 0.73 22.80
N ASP A 82 6.74 0.00 23.76
CA ASP A 82 6.56 0.28 25.20
C ASP A 82 7.01 1.71 25.54
N ASP A 83 8.18 2.13 25.06
CA ASP A 83 8.71 3.48 25.26
C ASP A 83 7.76 4.57 24.69
N ARG A 84 7.11 4.32 23.54
CA ARG A 84 6.16 5.27 22.95
C ARG A 84 4.85 5.36 23.73
N MET A 85 4.41 4.24 24.31
CA MET A 85 3.16 4.18 25.06
C MET A 85 3.23 4.89 26.41
N GLU A 86 4.43 5.23 26.90
CA GLU A 86 4.59 6.08 28.08
C GLU A 86 3.94 7.46 27.90
N THR A 87 3.83 7.94 26.65
CA THR A 87 3.16 9.20 26.32
C THR A 87 1.99 8.94 25.35
N PRO A 88 0.73 8.97 25.84
CA PRO A 88 -0.45 8.84 25.00
C PRO A 88 -0.48 9.87 23.88
N GLU A 89 -0.68 9.39 22.65
CA GLU A 89 -0.83 10.22 21.46
C GLU A 89 -2.29 10.24 21.04
N ILE A 90 -2.84 11.43 20.90
CA ILE A 90 -4.25 11.64 20.56
C ILE A 90 -4.33 12.19 19.15
N VAL A 91 -5.09 11.52 18.29
CA VAL A 91 -5.38 11.92 16.91
C VAL A 91 -6.89 12.06 16.76
N ASN A 92 -7.36 13.26 16.39
CA ASN A 92 -8.79 13.57 16.26
C ASN A 92 -9.61 13.15 17.50
N GLU A 93 -9.15 13.52 18.69
CA GLU A 93 -9.79 13.21 19.99
C GLU A 93 -9.84 11.71 20.33
N ILE A 94 -9.14 10.87 19.57
CA ILE A 94 -9.03 9.43 19.81
C ILE A 94 -7.58 9.10 20.18
N GLU A 95 -7.39 8.41 21.30
CA GLU A 95 -6.10 7.87 21.70
C GLU A 95 -5.68 6.71 20.79
N LEU A 96 -4.43 6.73 20.36
CA LEU A 96 -3.86 5.64 19.57
C LEU A 96 -3.81 4.33 20.37
N GLY A 97 -4.13 3.23 19.70
CA GLY A 97 -4.05 1.89 20.26
C GLY A 97 -2.67 1.27 20.08
N TYR A 98 -2.44 0.14 20.73
CA TYR A 98 -1.19 -0.61 20.68
C TYR A 98 -0.67 -0.86 19.25
N SER A 99 -1.56 -1.32 18.35
CA SER A 99 -1.20 -1.59 16.95
C SER A 99 -0.73 -0.34 16.20
N ASP A 100 -1.22 0.84 16.56
CA ASP A 100 -0.80 2.09 15.93
C ASP A 100 0.64 2.44 16.36
N TYR A 101 0.96 2.27 17.65
CA TYR A 101 2.32 2.42 18.16
C TYR A 101 3.29 1.40 17.56
N LEU A 102 2.86 0.14 17.42
CA LEU A 102 3.61 -0.90 16.72
C LEU A 102 3.95 -0.48 15.30
N VAL A 103 2.98 0.00 14.53
CA VAL A 103 3.22 0.47 13.16
C VAL A 103 4.19 1.64 13.11
N LYS A 104 4.05 2.62 14.02
CA LYS A 104 4.97 3.78 14.09
C LYS A 104 6.39 3.36 14.43
N GLU A 105 6.56 2.39 15.32
CA GLU A 105 7.89 1.88 15.64
C GLU A 105 8.48 1.05 14.52
N VAL A 106 7.69 0.21 13.85
CA VAL A 106 8.14 -0.54 12.67
C VAL A 106 8.54 0.42 11.54
N LEU A 107 7.81 1.51 11.28
CA LEU A 107 8.20 2.53 10.30
C LEU A 107 9.58 3.13 10.61
N LYS A 108 9.80 3.53 11.87
CA LYS A 108 11.07 4.09 12.33
C LYS A 108 12.19 3.06 12.19
N TRP A 109 11.98 1.88 12.79
CA TRP A 109 12.97 0.81 12.79
C TRP A 109 13.37 0.40 11.38
N TYR A 110 12.38 0.25 10.49
CA TYR A 110 12.60 -0.16 9.12
C TYR A 110 13.50 0.82 8.37
N LYS A 111 13.20 2.11 8.48
CA LYS A 111 13.96 3.17 7.78
C LYS A 111 15.34 3.42 8.37
N GLU A 112 15.47 3.38 9.69
CA GLU A 112 16.71 3.76 10.37
C GLU A 112 17.71 2.61 10.53
N PHE A 113 17.23 1.36 10.61
CA PHE A 113 18.07 0.22 10.98
C PHE A 113 17.99 -0.98 10.04
N PHE A 114 16.90 -1.16 9.29
CA PHE A 114 16.69 -2.40 8.56
C PHE A 114 16.97 -2.30 7.07
N PHE A 115 16.44 -1.28 6.38
CA PHE A 115 16.43 -1.22 4.92
C PHE A 115 17.15 0.01 4.38
N GLU A 116 17.93 -0.18 3.32
CA GLU A 116 18.77 0.87 2.71
C GLU A 116 18.17 1.38 1.39
N TRP A 117 18.18 2.70 1.22
CA TRP A 117 17.78 3.33 -0.03
C TRP A 117 18.95 3.35 -1.01
N VAL A 118 18.73 2.87 -2.23
CA VAL A 118 19.76 2.79 -3.27
C VAL A 118 19.34 3.57 -4.51
N ASN A 119 19.86 4.78 -4.66
CA ASN A 119 19.78 5.53 -5.93
C ASN A 119 20.72 4.91 -6.97
N GLN A 120 21.96 4.63 -6.56
CA GLN A 120 23.00 3.99 -7.35
C GLN A 120 23.78 3.05 -6.43
N PRO A 121 24.35 1.94 -6.94
CA PRO A 121 25.16 1.02 -6.14
C PRO A 121 26.34 1.73 -5.48
N LYS A 122 26.61 1.39 -4.21
CA LYS A 122 27.79 1.86 -3.49
C LYS A 122 29.07 1.32 -4.15
N THR A 123 30.07 2.18 -4.26
CA THR A 123 31.41 1.87 -4.75
C THR A 123 32.47 2.38 -3.77
N THR A 124 33.68 1.86 -3.90
CA THR A 124 34.85 2.38 -3.18
C THR A 124 35.43 3.61 -3.88
N GLU A 125 36.25 4.39 -3.18
CA GLU A 125 36.93 5.56 -3.75
C GLU A 125 37.82 5.20 -4.95
N ASP A 126 38.48 4.04 -4.89
CA ASP A 126 39.34 3.53 -5.96
C ASP A 126 38.54 3.12 -7.20
N GLN A 127 37.33 2.60 -7.02
CA GLN A 127 36.41 2.26 -8.11
C GLN A 127 35.84 3.51 -8.79
N GLY A 128 35.60 4.58 -8.03
CA GLY A 128 34.88 5.77 -8.50
C GLY A 128 33.38 5.56 -8.56
N GLU A 129 32.63 6.57 -9.00
CA GLU A 129 31.16 6.56 -9.04
C GLU A 129 30.58 5.48 -9.97
N ALA A 130 29.43 4.92 -9.58
CA ALA A 130 28.68 3.96 -10.39
C ALA A 130 27.78 4.69 -11.40
N ARG A 131 28.08 4.56 -12.69
CA ARG A 131 27.26 5.12 -13.77
C ARG A 131 26.39 4.06 -14.42
N LEU A 132 25.07 4.27 -14.47
CA LEU A 132 24.16 3.38 -15.18
C LEU A 132 24.50 3.37 -16.68
N ILE A 133 24.68 2.19 -17.25
CA ILE A 133 24.98 2.00 -18.68
C ILE A 133 23.83 1.36 -19.45
N LYS A 134 23.07 0.47 -18.84
CA LYS A 134 21.88 -0.15 -19.44
C LYS A 134 20.98 -0.79 -18.40
N ILE A 135 19.74 -1.04 -18.79
CA ILE A 135 18.81 -1.92 -18.10
C ILE A 135 18.59 -3.11 -19.03
N GLU A 136 18.73 -4.32 -18.49
CA GLU A 136 18.52 -5.55 -19.25
C GLU A 136 17.64 -6.54 -18.49
N ARG A 137 17.19 -7.60 -19.18
CA ARG A 137 16.52 -8.72 -18.52
C ARG A 137 17.48 -9.39 -17.54
N SER A 138 17.01 -9.65 -16.33
CA SER A 138 17.80 -10.37 -15.32
C SER A 138 18.23 -11.75 -15.82
N ASN A 139 19.38 -12.24 -15.38
CA ASN A 139 19.83 -13.59 -15.72
C ASN A 139 19.02 -14.66 -14.95
N LEU A 140 19.24 -15.94 -15.28
CA LEU A 140 18.49 -17.04 -14.67
C LEU A 140 18.65 -17.11 -13.15
N LYS A 141 19.86 -16.84 -12.64
CA LYS A 141 20.16 -16.85 -11.21
C LYS A 141 19.36 -15.76 -10.48
N GLU A 142 19.40 -14.53 -10.99
CA GLU A 142 18.67 -13.39 -10.42
C GLU A 142 17.14 -13.59 -10.47
N GLN A 143 16.64 -14.22 -11.52
CA GLN A 143 15.22 -14.60 -11.62
C GLN A 143 14.85 -15.67 -10.58
N GLN A 144 15.70 -16.69 -10.39
CA GLN A 144 15.43 -17.79 -9.47
C GLN A 144 15.57 -17.40 -7.99
N GLU A 145 16.54 -16.56 -7.66
CA GLU A 145 16.85 -16.22 -6.26
C GLU A 145 15.85 -15.23 -5.65
N GLY A 146 15.41 -14.23 -6.41
CA GLY A 146 14.56 -13.16 -5.87
C GLY A 146 13.52 -12.63 -6.84
N SER A 147 13.17 -13.40 -7.88
CA SER A 147 12.17 -13.02 -8.88
C SER A 147 12.46 -11.66 -9.55
N ALA A 148 13.74 -11.37 -9.82
CA ALA A 148 14.09 -10.14 -10.52
C ALA A 148 13.72 -10.23 -12.00
N ASN A 149 12.96 -9.25 -12.51
CA ASN A 149 12.59 -9.19 -13.93
C ASN A 149 13.62 -8.40 -14.75
N VAL A 150 14.12 -7.31 -14.17
CA VAL A 150 15.09 -6.40 -14.79
C VAL A 150 16.29 -6.21 -13.89
N THR A 151 17.44 -5.98 -14.51
CA THR A 151 18.70 -5.67 -13.83
C THR A 151 19.30 -4.42 -14.41
N GLU A 152 19.61 -3.47 -13.53
CA GLU A 152 20.35 -2.27 -13.85
C GLU A 152 21.84 -2.60 -13.87
N ILE A 153 22.52 -2.23 -14.96
CA ILE A 153 23.93 -2.49 -15.15
C ILE A 153 24.67 -1.17 -15.04
N TYR A 154 25.57 -1.11 -14.08
CA TYR A 154 26.41 0.04 -13.80
C TYR A 154 27.85 -0.26 -14.19
N VAL A 155 28.60 0.79 -14.51
CA VAL A 155 30.05 0.76 -14.66
C VAL A 155 30.69 1.74 -13.70
N THR A 156 31.77 1.35 -13.04
CA THR A 156 32.54 2.24 -12.17
C THR A 156 33.38 3.20 -13.02
N SER A 157 33.48 4.47 -12.62
CA SER A 157 34.09 5.51 -13.46
C SER A 157 35.61 5.45 -13.54
N LYS A 158 36.31 4.86 -12.56
CA LYS A 158 37.78 4.75 -12.55
C LYS A 158 38.26 3.35 -12.98
N THR A 159 37.61 2.28 -12.52
CA THR A 159 38.07 0.90 -12.79
C THR A 159 37.38 0.22 -13.98
N ASN A 160 36.29 0.80 -14.51
CA ASN A 160 35.44 0.19 -15.54
C ASN A 160 34.87 -1.19 -15.15
N GLU A 161 34.73 -1.45 -13.85
CA GLU A 161 34.13 -2.67 -13.33
C GLU A 161 32.62 -2.64 -13.50
N ILE A 162 32.04 -3.79 -13.86
CA ILE A 162 30.60 -3.93 -14.03
C ILE A 162 29.94 -4.30 -12.71
N ILE A 163 28.94 -3.52 -12.31
CA ILE A 163 28.09 -3.79 -11.16
C ILE A 163 26.68 -4.09 -11.65
N ARG A 164 26.10 -5.20 -11.18
CA ARG A 164 24.72 -5.59 -11.47
C ARG A 164 23.84 -5.25 -10.28
N PHE A 165 22.72 -4.60 -10.53
CA PHE A 165 21.70 -4.28 -9.53
C PHE A 165 20.34 -4.83 -9.96
N PRO A 166 20.03 -6.09 -9.61
CA PRO A 166 18.76 -6.71 -9.94
C PRO A 166 17.61 -6.11 -9.13
N ARG A 167 16.47 -5.87 -9.78
CA ARG A 167 15.24 -5.36 -9.14
C ARG A 167 14.39 -6.54 -8.66
N TYR A 168 14.70 -7.03 -7.46
CA TYR A 168 14.08 -8.21 -6.86
C TYR A 168 12.63 -7.96 -6.39
N ASN A 169 11.76 -8.96 -6.58
CA ASN A 169 10.32 -8.87 -6.28
C ASN A 169 9.85 -9.88 -5.23
N ASP A 170 10.71 -10.82 -4.83
CA ASP A 170 10.43 -11.75 -3.74
C ASP A 170 10.65 -11.05 -2.39
N PRO A 171 9.60 -10.84 -1.57
CA PRO A 171 9.73 -10.19 -0.29
C PRO A 171 10.60 -10.99 0.71
N ILE A 172 10.67 -12.32 0.62
CA ILE A 172 11.54 -13.13 1.48
C ILE A 172 13.00 -12.84 1.15
N PHE A 173 13.35 -12.80 -0.14
CA PHE A 173 14.71 -12.43 -0.56
C PHE A 173 15.06 -11.01 -0.09
N LEU A 174 14.10 -10.08 -0.14
CA LEU A 174 14.29 -8.71 0.29
C LEU A 174 14.58 -8.56 1.80
N LEU A 175 14.15 -9.51 2.65
CA LEU A 175 14.52 -9.53 4.08
C LEU A 175 16.03 -9.67 4.29
N ASN A 176 16.73 -10.32 3.36
CA ASN A 176 18.18 -10.48 3.39
C ASN A 176 18.90 -9.42 2.55
N TRP A 177 18.34 -9.07 1.39
CA TRP A 177 18.89 -8.07 0.49
C TRP A 177 18.92 -6.67 1.11
N LYS A 178 17.86 -6.32 1.86
CA LYS A 178 17.74 -5.11 2.69
C LYS A 178 18.04 -3.79 1.99
N LYS A 179 17.87 -3.72 0.66
CA LYS A 179 18.15 -2.49 -0.09
C LYS A 179 17.34 -2.39 -1.37
N GLY A 180 17.09 -1.17 -1.84
CA GLY A 180 16.31 -0.94 -3.06
C GLY A 180 15.72 0.45 -3.14
N ARG A 181 14.66 0.59 -3.93
CA ARG A 181 13.87 1.82 -4.06
C ARG A 181 12.44 1.56 -3.58
N CYS A 182 11.50 2.49 -3.82
CA CYS A 182 10.15 2.44 -3.26
C CYS A 182 9.42 1.11 -3.48
N GLY A 183 9.62 0.46 -4.63
CA GLY A 183 9.09 -0.88 -4.92
C GLY A 183 9.57 -1.96 -3.95
N GLU A 184 10.88 -2.13 -3.81
CA GLU A 184 11.49 -3.09 -2.87
C GLU A 184 11.17 -2.73 -1.41
N TRP A 185 11.27 -1.43 -1.08
CA TRP A 185 10.96 -0.92 0.25
C TRP A 185 9.53 -1.29 0.66
N ASN A 186 8.54 -0.95 -0.16
CA ASN A 186 7.15 -1.20 0.16
C ASN A 186 6.82 -2.71 0.15
N ASN A 187 7.40 -3.47 -0.77
CA ASN A 187 7.16 -4.91 -0.89
C ASN A 187 7.60 -5.68 0.38
N CYS A 188 8.81 -5.43 0.86
CA CYS A 188 9.31 -6.05 2.08
C CYS A 188 8.55 -5.54 3.32
N PHE A 189 8.27 -4.24 3.39
CA PHE A 189 7.50 -3.64 4.48
C PHE A 189 6.08 -4.22 4.60
N CYS A 190 5.39 -4.45 3.48
CA CYS A 190 4.08 -5.10 3.47
C CYS A 190 4.13 -6.52 4.07
N LEU A 191 5.16 -7.31 3.75
CA LEU A 191 5.34 -8.63 4.36
C LEU A 191 5.52 -8.52 5.88
N ILE A 192 6.36 -7.58 6.34
CA ILE A 192 6.61 -7.36 7.78
C ILE A 192 5.30 -7.03 8.52
N LEU A 193 4.54 -6.05 8.03
CA LEU A 193 3.28 -5.68 8.67
C LEU A 193 2.26 -6.83 8.67
N ARG A 194 2.14 -7.59 7.57
CA ARG A 194 1.24 -8.75 7.54
C ARG A 194 1.69 -9.85 8.51
N SER A 195 2.99 -10.07 8.65
CA SER A 195 3.56 -11.07 9.56
C SER A 195 3.30 -10.74 11.04
N LEU A 196 3.21 -9.44 11.37
CA LEU A 196 2.79 -8.94 12.68
C LEU A 196 1.27 -9.02 12.91
N GLY A 197 0.51 -9.66 12.02
CA GLY A 197 -0.93 -9.85 12.14
C GLY A 197 -1.77 -8.62 11.77
N LEU A 198 -1.16 -7.58 11.18
CA LEU A 198 -1.87 -6.35 10.83
C LEU A 198 -2.62 -6.49 9.51
N ARG A 199 -3.80 -5.85 9.42
CA ARG A 199 -4.54 -5.72 8.15
C ARG A 199 -3.89 -4.60 7.34
N ILE A 200 -3.44 -4.92 6.13
CA ILE A 200 -2.83 -3.92 5.24
C ILE A 200 -3.49 -3.87 3.86
N ARG A 201 -3.24 -2.76 3.16
CA ARG A 201 -3.42 -2.63 1.73
C ARG A 201 -2.10 -2.18 1.10
N TYR A 202 -1.76 -2.77 -0.04
CA TYR A 202 -0.74 -2.25 -0.94
C TYR A 202 -1.36 -1.15 -1.79
N ILE A 203 -0.76 0.04 -1.81
CA ILE A 203 -1.25 1.17 -2.59
C ILE A 203 -0.37 1.34 -3.81
N TRP A 204 -1.01 1.33 -4.97
CA TRP A 204 -0.37 1.61 -6.25
C TRP A 204 -0.82 2.97 -6.76
N ASN A 205 0.14 3.88 -6.95
CA ASN A 205 -0.07 5.09 -7.74
C ASN A 205 0.47 4.87 -9.16
N LYS A 206 -0.33 5.25 -10.17
CA LYS A 206 0.04 5.08 -11.59
C LYS A 206 1.35 5.79 -11.95
N GLU A 207 1.61 6.95 -11.35
CA GLU A 207 2.79 7.78 -11.61
C GLU A 207 4.03 7.31 -10.83
N ASP A 208 4.31 6.00 -10.87
CA ASP A 208 5.55 5.37 -10.39
C ASP A 208 5.86 5.63 -8.89
N HIS A 209 4.86 5.42 -8.03
CA HIS A 209 5.10 5.31 -6.59
C HIS A 209 4.16 4.31 -5.94
N VAL A 210 4.62 3.69 -4.86
CA VAL A 210 3.89 2.66 -4.14
C VAL A 210 4.13 2.83 -2.65
N TRP A 211 3.09 2.57 -1.87
CA TRP A 211 3.13 2.68 -0.41
C TRP A 211 2.11 1.72 0.21
N CYS A 212 1.86 1.84 1.51
CA CYS A 212 1.01 0.93 2.25
C CYS A 212 -0.08 1.68 3.02
N GLU A 213 -1.21 1.03 3.27
CA GLU A 213 -2.13 1.43 4.33
C GLU A 213 -2.25 0.30 5.34
N TYR A 214 -2.48 0.65 6.61
CA TYR A 214 -2.92 -0.31 7.62
C TYR A 214 -4.27 0.10 8.20
N TYR A 215 -5.06 -0.87 8.64
CA TYR A 215 -6.32 -0.57 9.31
C TYR A 215 -6.07 -0.34 10.81
N SER A 216 -6.32 0.88 11.27
CA SER A 216 -6.26 1.23 12.70
C SER A 216 -7.60 0.92 13.36
N THR A 217 -7.60 0.04 14.36
CA THR A 217 -8.83 -0.33 15.09
C THR A 217 -9.32 0.78 16.01
N SER A 218 -8.41 1.56 16.60
CA SER A 218 -8.73 2.72 17.46
C SER A 218 -9.40 3.83 16.63
N LEU A 219 -8.80 4.18 15.49
CA LEU A 219 -9.28 5.22 14.57
C LEU A 219 -10.38 4.74 13.62
N LYS A 220 -10.62 3.41 13.57
CA LYS A 220 -11.62 2.73 12.74
C LYS A 220 -11.49 3.02 11.24
N THR A 221 -10.29 3.34 10.76
CA THR A 221 -10.06 3.73 9.37
C THR A 221 -8.71 3.24 8.84
N TRP A 222 -8.55 3.29 7.52
CA TRP A 222 -7.30 2.96 6.85
C TRP A 222 -6.33 4.15 6.93
N ILE A 223 -5.19 3.93 7.55
CA ILE A 223 -4.15 4.94 7.78
C ILE A 223 -3.06 4.81 6.74
N HIS A 224 -2.70 5.93 6.13
CA HIS A 224 -1.57 6.02 5.18
C HIS A 224 -0.24 5.70 5.87
N LEU A 225 0.60 4.89 5.22
CA LEU A 225 1.98 4.61 5.62
C LEU A 225 2.92 4.73 4.42
N ASP A 226 4.01 5.48 4.59
CA ASP A 226 5.14 5.45 3.67
C ASP A 226 6.42 5.09 4.44
N CYS A 227 6.90 3.86 4.24
CA CYS A 227 8.10 3.36 4.87
C CYS A 227 9.37 4.06 4.35
N CYS A 228 9.37 4.56 3.11
CA CYS A 228 10.50 5.32 2.55
C CYS A 228 10.65 6.66 3.27
N GLU A 229 9.58 7.21 3.82
CA GLU A 229 9.54 8.54 4.41
C GLU A 229 9.42 8.51 5.96
N ASN A 230 9.22 7.32 6.55
CA ASN A 230 8.79 7.15 7.95
C ASN A 230 7.57 8.05 8.25
N SER A 231 6.57 7.92 7.38
CA SER A 231 5.35 8.72 7.40
C SER A 231 4.18 7.89 7.90
N PHE A 232 3.45 8.44 8.88
CA PHE A 232 2.24 7.87 9.45
C PHE A 232 1.10 8.87 9.31
N ASN A 233 0.04 8.45 8.63
CA ASN A 233 -1.19 9.23 8.42
C ASN A 233 -1.03 10.58 7.70
N GLU A 234 -0.05 10.72 6.80
CA GLU A 234 0.14 11.94 5.98
C GLU A 234 -0.25 11.72 4.50
N PRO A 235 -1.52 11.46 4.13
CA PRO A 235 -1.89 11.14 2.74
C PRO A 235 -1.65 12.28 1.74
N LEU A 236 -1.55 13.53 2.22
CA LEU A 236 -1.23 14.69 1.40
C LEU A 236 0.26 14.84 1.06
N LEU A 237 1.12 13.97 1.60
CA LEU A 237 2.57 13.98 1.42
C LEU A 237 2.96 14.11 -0.05
N TYR A 238 2.29 13.38 -0.93
CA TYR A 238 2.63 13.35 -2.36
C TYR A 238 2.04 14.54 -3.12
N ASN A 239 0.71 14.67 -3.13
CA ASN A 239 0.03 15.61 -4.03
C ASN A 239 0.22 17.07 -3.61
N LYS A 240 0.27 17.34 -2.31
CA LYS A 240 0.56 18.67 -1.78
C LYS A 240 2.05 18.78 -1.42
N GLY A 241 2.56 17.91 -0.55
CA GLY A 241 3.93 18.03 -0.01
C GLY A 241 5.00 17.96 -1.08
N TRP A 242 4.95 16.97 -1.97
CA TRP A 242 5.89 16.85 -3.08
C TRP A 242 5.42 17.60 -4.33
N ASN A 243 4.27 18.27 -4.31
CA ASN A 243 3.68 18.84 -5.52
C ASN A 243 3.48 17.81 -6.66
N LYS A 244 3.35 16.52 -6.31
CA LYS A 244 3.30 15.41 -7.27
C LYS A 244 1.99 15.41 -8.04
N LYS A 245 2.09 15.39 -9.37
CA LYS A 245 0.94 15.23 -10.26
C LYS A 245 0.51 13.77 -10.33
N MET A 246 -0.75 13.46 -10.00
CA MET A 246 -1.24 12.08 -9.89
C MET A 246 -2.64 11.90 -10.47
N SER A 247 -2.97 10.70 -10.97
CA SER A 247 -4.29 10.37 -11.53
C SER A 247 -5.05 9.26 -10.78
N TYR A 248 -4.41 8.10 -10.59
CA TYR A 248 -5.00 6.93 -9.95
C TYR A 248 -4.17 6.48 -8.75
N CYS A 249 -4.84 6.25 -7.62
CA CYS A 249 -4.31 5.55 -6.46
C CYS A 249 -5.28 4.40 -6.12
N ILE A 250 -4.85 3.16 -6.32
CA ILE A 250 -5.68 1.98 -6.09
C ILE A 250 -5.08 1.17 -4.94
N ALA A 251 -5.93 0.86 -3.96
CA ALA A 251 -5.58 0.08 -2.80
C ALA A 251 -5.95 -1.39 -3.00
N PHE A 252 -5.03 -2.29 -2.67
CA PHE A 252 -5.19 -3.74 -2.81
C PHE A 252 -4.98 -4.42 -1.45
N GLY A 253 -6.02 -5.03 -0.91
CA GLY A 253 -5.94 -5.85 0.30
C GLY A 253 -6.81 -7.10 0.22
N MET A 254 -6.63 -8.03 1.16
CA MET A 254 -7.38 -9.28 1.18
C MET A 254 -8.87 -9.10 1.53
N ASP A 255 -9.20 -8.00 2.21
CA ASP A 255 -10.58 -7.62 2.50
C ASP A 255 -11.26 -6.87 1.34
N GLY A 256 -10.49 -6.42 0.35
CA GLY A 256 -11.01 -5.71 -0.81
C GLY A 256 -9.98 -4.80 -1.50
N ILE A 257 -10.33 -4.45 -2.73
CA ILE A 257 -9.74 -3.40 -3.55
C ILE A 257 -10.62 -2.16 -3.45
N LYS A 258 -10.00 -0.98 -3.39
CA LYS A 258 -10.71 0.31 -3.40
C LYS A 258 -9.95 1.33 -4.22
N ASP A 259 -10.68 2.14 -4.98
CA ASP A 259 -10.13 3.38 -5.51
C ASP A 259 -10.02 4.40 -4.37
N VAL A 260 -8.78 4.70 -3.98
CA VAL A 260 -8.46 5.65 -2.90
C VAL A 260 -7.92 6.96 -3.47
N SER A 261 -8.10 7.22 -4.77
CA SER A 261 -7.60 8.45 -5.41
C SER A 261 -8.12 9.70 -4.71
N PHE A 262 -9.37 9.72 -4.24
CA PHE A 262 -9.94 10.87 -3.50
C PHE A 262 -9.16 11.23 -2.22
N LYS A 263 -8.46 10.27 -1.62
CA LYS A 263 -7.66 10.45 -0.39
C LYS A 263 -6.30 11.09 -0.69
N TYR A 264 -5.71 10.76 -1.84
CA TYR A 264 -4.34 11.13 -2.19
C TYR A 264 -4.25 12.18 -3.30
N VAL A 265 -5.28 12.35 -4.12
CA VAL A 265 -5.35 13.24 -5.28
C VAL A 265 -6.50 14.23 -5.06
N ASN A 266 -6.25 15.23 -4.22
CA ASN A 266 -7.27 16.19 -3.78
C ASN A 266 -6.89 17.66 -4.02
N ILE A 267 -5.72 17.91 -4.61
CA ILE A 267 -5.28 19.22 -5.07
C ILE A 267 -5.48 19.29 -6.58
N GLU A 268 -6.51 20.02 -7.02
CA GLU A 268 -6.93 20.10 -8.41
C GLU A 268 -5.79 20.45 -9.39
N LYS A 269 -4.90 21.39 -9.03
CA LYS A 269 -3.73 21.76 -9.86
C LYS A 269 -2.74 20.62 -10.10
N ASN A 270 -2.76 19.62 -9.22
CA ASN A 270 -1.88 18.45 -9.24
C ASN A 270 -2.65 17.16 -9.58
N SER A 271 -3.91 17.28 -10.02
CA SER A 271 -4.69 16.17 -10.54
C SER A 271 -4.44 15.99 -12.03
N LEU A 272 -4.06 14.78 -12.43
CA LEU A 272 -3.91 14.39 -13.82
C LEU A 272 -5.22 13.80 -14.37
N PRO A 273 -5.44 13.86 -15.71
CA PRO A 273 -6.59 13.21 -16.33
C PRO A 273 -6.66 11.71 -16.03
N ARG A 274 -7.89 11.23 -15.85
CA ARG A 274 -8.22 9.82 -15.64
C ARG A 274 -8.78 9.21 -16.92
N ASP A 275 -7.89 8.94 -17.85
CA ASP A 275 -8.19 8.56 -19.24
C ASP A 275 -7.77 7.13 -19.61
N GLN A 276 -7.28 6.33 -18.65
CA GLN A 276 -6.77 4.98 -18.91
C GLN A 276 -7.86 3.91 -18.92
N ILE A 277 -9.00 4.22 -18.31
CA ILE A 277 -10.17 3.37 -18.20
C ILE A 277 -11.37 4.26 -17.89
N SER A 278 -12.57 3.92 -18.37
CA SER A 278 -13.76 4.64 -17.94
C SER A 278 -14.07 4.36 -16.46
N GLU A 279 -14.58 5.36 -15.74
CA GLU A 279 -14.92 5.20 -14.32
C GLU A 279 -15.95 4.08 -14.08
N SER A 280 -16.87 3.87 -15.03
CA SER A 280 -17.86 2.78 -15.00
C SER A 280 -17.19 1.40 -15.08
N GLU A 281 -16.22 1.23 -15.96
CA GLU A 281 -15.48 -0.02 -16.09
C GLU A 281 -14.58 -0.27 -14.87
N LEU A 282 -13.88 0.76 -14.38
CA LEU A 282 -13.08 0.67 -13.15
C LEU A 282 -13.93 0.22 -11.96
N CYS A 283 -15.08 0.87 -11.76
CA CYS A 283 -16.01 0.50 -10.69
C CYS A 283 -16.51 -0.95 -10.82
N LYS A 284 -16.81 -1.42 -12.04
CA LYS A 284 -17.21 -2.80 -12.29
C LYS A 284 -16.08 -3.79 -11.98
N ILE A 285 -14.85 -3.51 -12.42
CA ILE A 285 -13.70 -4.37 -12.15
C ILE A 285 -13.47 -4.49 -10.65
N ILE A 286 -13.43 -3.36 -9.92
CA ILE A 286 -13.28 -3.35 -8.46
C ILE A 286 -14.41 -4.14 -7.80
N LYS A 287 -15.66 -3.89 -8.19
CA LYS A 287 -16.85 -4.62 -7.69
C LYS A 287 -16.69 -6.13 -7.88
N TYR A 288 -16.24 -6.57 -9.05
CA TYR A 288 -16.04 -7.99 -9.36
C TYR A 288 -14.84 -8.63 -8.66
N CYS A 289 -13.76 -7.89 -8.44
CA CYS A 289 -12.63 -8.37 -7.64
C CYS A 289 -13.04 -8.52 -6.17
N ASN A 290 -13.75 -7.53 -5.63
CA ASN A 290 -14.26 -7.57 -4.26
C ASN A 290 -15.27 -8.70 -4.06
N SER A 291 -16.09 -8.99 -5.07
CA SER A 291 -17.01 -10.12 -4.94
C SER A 291 -16.26 -11.45 -4.84
N ASP A 292 -15.15 -11.63 -5.58
CA ASP A 292 -14.33 -12.83 -5.50
C ASP A 292 -13.58 -12.95 -4.16
N LEU A 293 -12.97 -11.86 -3.68
CA LEU A 293 -12.27 -11.82 -2.39
C LEU A 293 -13.19 -12.16 -1.22
N LYS A 294 -14.45 -11.71 -1.30
CA LYS A 294 -15.45 -11.86 -0.24
C LYS A 294 -16.37 -13.08 -0.45
N LYS A 295 -16.10 -13.95 -1.41
CA LYS A 295 -17.01 -15.05 -1.81
C LYS A 295 -17.34 -16.04 -0.69
N PHE A 296 -16.42 -16.23 0.25
CA PHE A 296 -16.58 -17.16 1.39
C PHE A 296 -16.91 -16.46 2.70
N LYS A 297 -17.13 -15.14 2.70
CA LYS A 297 -17.49 -14.39 3.90
C LYS A 297 -18.96 -14.63 4.25
N ASN A 298 -19.26 -14.75 5.54
CA ASN A 298 -20.63 -14.86 6.03
C ASN A 298 -21.34 -13.48 6.01
N LYS A 299 -22.61 -13.45 6.40
CA LYS A 299 -23.44 -12.22 6.39
C LYS A 299 -22.91 -11.14 7.34
N ASP A 300 -22.38 -11.54 8.49
CA ASP A 300 -21.87 -10.63 9.51
C ASP A 300 -20.53 -10.03 9.07
N ASP A 301 -19.63 -10.85 8.54
CA ASP A 301 -18.35 -10.38 7.98
C ASP A 301 -18.57 -9.39 6.83
N LEU A 302 -19.48 -9.69 5.91
CA LEU A 302 -19.82 -8.79 4.79
C LEU A 302 -20.38 -7.47 5.29
N PHE A 303 -21.25 -7.52 6.30
CA PHE A 303 -21.82 -6.31 6.89
C PHE A 303 -20.76 -5.50 7.62
N GLN A 304 -19.89 -6.12 8.39
CA GLN A 304 -18.79 -5.46 9.08
C GLN A 304 -17.85 -4.76 8.09
N LEU A 305 -17.42 -5.46 7.04
CA LEU A 305 -16.60 -4.87 5.97
C LEU A 305 -17.33 -3.71 5.28
N HIS A 306 -18.64 -3.84 5.07
CA HIS A 306 -19.43 -2.76 4.49
C HIS A 306 -19.51 -1.53 5.42
N VAL A 307 -19.67 -1.74 6.72
CA VAL A 307 -19.65 -0.64 7.71
C VAL A 307 -18.29 0.07 7.69
N GLU A 308 -17.19 -0.68 7.67
CA GLU A 308 -15.83 -0.12 7.59
C GLU A 308 -15.61 0.70 6.31
N GLU A 309 -16.08 0.20 5.16
CA GLU A 309 -15.98 0.90 3.86
C GLU A 309 -16.75 2.23 3.86
N ASN A 310 -17.96 2.25 4.41
CA ASN A 310 -18.76 3.48 4.50
C ASN A 310 -18.18 4.46 5.54
N TYR A 311 -17.65 3.94 6.65
CA TYR A 311 -17.02 4.76 7.68
C TYR A 311 -15.74 5.41 7.16
N GLU A 312 -14.92 4.69 6.37
CA GLU A 312 -13.76 5.27 5.69
C GLU A 312 -14.16 6.49 4.85
N ASP A 313 -15.19 6.37 4.01
CA ASP A 313 -15.67 7.48 3.17
C ASP A 313 -16.18 8.67 4.00
N TYR A 314 -16.87 8.39 5.11
CA TYR A 314 -17.33 9.42 6.04
C TYR A 314 -16.16 10.11 6.76
N PHE A 315 -15.22 9.32 7.29
CA PHE A 315 -14.05 9.80 8.03
C PHE A 315 -13.25 10.78 7.18
N TYR A 316 -12.95 10.44 5.94
CA TYR A 316 -12.17 11.33 5.05
C TYR A 316 -12.95 12.56 4.60
N LYS A 317 -14.28 12.46 4.43
CA LYS A 317 -15.10 13.66 4.14
C LYS A 317 -15.10 14.66 5.29
N GLN A 318 -15.10 14.20 6.54
CA GLN A 318 -15.09 15.07 7.72
C GLN A 318 -13.69 15.58 8.08
N ASN A 319 -12.68 14.74 7.91
CA ASN A 319 -11.32 15.00 8.37
C ASN A 319 -10.36 15.43 7.25
N ASN A 320 -10.87 15.81 6.08
CA ASN A 320 -10.09 16.46 5.01
C ASN A 320 -9.67 17.89 5.40
N LYS A 321 -9.12 18.05 6.61
CA LYS A 321 -8.42 19.26 7.01
C LYS A 321 -7.07 19.26 6.32
N ILE A 322 -6.83 20.33 5.57
CA ILE A 322 -5.57 20.61 4.91
C ILE A 322 -4.50 20.72 6.01
N LEU A 323 -3.59 19.75 6.07
CA LEU A 323 -2.38 19.87 6.88
C LEU A 323 -1.44 20.87 6.17
N ASP A 324 -1.04 21.93 6.86
CA ASP A 324 -0.16 22.96 6.30
C ASP A 324 1.33 22.66 6.46
N ASP A 325 1.73 21.89 7.47
CA ASP A 325 3.11 21.43 7.68
C ASP A 325 3.33 20.01 7.13
N LEU A 326 3.44 19.88 5.80
CA LEU A 326 3.81 18.61 5.18
C LEU A 326 5.32 18.51 4.96
N LYS A 327 5.88 17.33 5.23
CA LYS A 327 7.31 17.06 5.08
C LYS A 327 7.71 17.09 3.60
N SER A 328 8.86 17.71 3.32
CA SER A 328 9.52 17.60 2.03
C SER A 328 10.00 16.17 1.76
N ARG A 329 10.15 15.83 0.48
CA ARG A 329 10.57 14.50 0.03
C ARG A 329 11.98 14.15 0.52
N LYS A 330 12.16 12.94 1.08
CA LYS A 330 13.47 12.44 1.54
C LYS A 330 14.04 11.31 0.68
N SER A 331 13.21 10.64 -0.13
CA SER A 331 13.62 9.54 -1.03
C SER A 331 13.68 9.97 -2.49
N GLY A 332 14.46 9.23 -3.29
CA GLY A 332 14.65 9.51 -4.71
C GLY A 332 15.98 10.22 -5.00
N ASP A 333 16.37 10.20 -6.28
CA ASP A 333 17.51 10.98 -6.76
C ASP A 333 17.11 12.44 -6.93
N SER A 334 17.92 13.39 -6.47
CA SER A 334 17.58 14.82 -6.48
C SER A 334 17.37 15.39 -7.88
N SER A 335 18.11 14.91 -8.89
CA SER A 335 17.93 15.35 -10.27
C SER A 335 16.61 14.82 -10.83
N TRP A 336 16.30 13.55 -10.56
CA TRP A 336 15.05 12.90 -10.96
C TRP A 336 13.83 13.55 -10.30
N THR A 337 13.90 13.87 -9.01
CA THR A 337 12.78 14.53 -8.30
C THR A 337 12.57 15.94 -8.83
N LYS A 338 13.65 16.69 -9.10
CA LYS A 338 13.58 18.06 -9.63
C LYS A 338 13.06 18.10 -11.06
N GLU A 339 13.48 17.19 -11.94
CA GLU A 339 12.96 17.10 -13.31
C GLU A 339 11.44 16.90 -13.35
N ARG A 340 10.89 16.23 -12.33
CA ARG A 340 9.47 15.97 -12.19
C ARG A 340 8.71 17.06 -11.41
N GLY A 341 9.42 18.05 -10.87
CA GLY A 341 8.85 19.06 -9.97
C GLY A 341 8.34 18.46 -8.65
N GLU A 342 8.94 17.35 -8.22
CA GLU A 342 8.54 16.56 -7.05
C GLU A 342 9.41 16.83 -5.80
N ASP A 343 10.17 17.93 -5.77
CA ASP A 343 11.07 18.33 -4.68
C ASP A 343 10.38 19.19 -3.60
N GLY A 344 9.13 19.58 -3.83
CA GLY A 344 8.31 20.36 -2.89
C GLY A 344 8.46 21.88 -3.01
N ASN A 345 9.10 22.38 -4.07
CA ASN A 345 9.24 23.81 -4.37
C ASN A 345 8.16 24.36 -5.32
#